data_AF-A0A090QXL6-F1
#
_entry.id   AF-A0A090QXL6-F1
#
_cell.length_a   1.000
_cell.length_b   1.000
_cell.length_c   1.000
_cell.angle_alpha   90.00
_cell.angle_beta   90.00
_cell.angle_gamma   90.00
#
_symmetry.space_group_name_H-M   'P 1'
#
loop_
_entity.id
_entity.type
_entity.pdbx_description
1 polymer ?
#
loop_
_entity_poly.entity_id
_entity_poly.type
_entity_poly.pdbx_seq_one_letter_code
_entity_poly.pdbx_strand_id
1 'polypeptide(L)'
;MDQKQRFQARVEDISMRAQQMRELCVNSQFDKASGAYIDDPAARLAAIDGVAATMPMFESLTEGHRREVVSAMASSVVEYEKQFGELPRDEVFAAAHKAMENMLILEGANKAGNEGQMMMESIGSSLSESSGVEIRAKMVGLILPTMLATATSDAVTYIPGANDEVEIFKVRRVAGSNFGDLKRGEEIDSTTVGQYSQMRQRYKFPAAQQPDGTKTEFAFKAKTDLSMGIDIPVKKGTAAIYYNRRRVATDFDQKNGRLYGEVPQTDGTMISISGTVDYTNCSIVVTPATALPAGELHVMFEIDIEASPELIPTIDHDMTSCKLRPSQAAIAADATIQAMFAMNREYNIDLKSMQMSHLRNFLANEKAVRHLTDIDFACVNESTFNLYCPADADWKLHRELLRQTLLNISTNILELTKTVGLIGMFAGRQACTVLKSMGPDFFQPAAGYQQTNNIHFAGTLFGMWKVYEAPIVIGEWDVLCYGRGASHSDAGYVAGDAIPATMYNHPIGTNLRSRNTLWELAYGEVHPFDGANYFHRLHLVDVAPTK
;
A
#
# COMPACT_ATOMS: atom_id res chain seq x y z
N MET A 1 -24.46 -5.46 -11.62
CA MET A 1 -23.36 -6.30 -11.12
C MET A 1 -23.23 -6.06 -9.63
N ASP A 2 -23.18 -7.12 -8.84
CA ASP A 2 -22.93 -7.02 -7.40
C ASP A 2 -21.52 -6.43 -7.16
N GLN A 3 -21.36 -5.67 -6.08
CA GLN A 3 -20.12 -4.99 -5.72
C GLN A 3 -18.95 -5.99 -5.64
N LYS A 4 -19.18 -7.18 -5.05
CA LYS A 4 -18.20 -8.27 -4.98
C LYS A 4 -17.74 -8.77 -6.35
N GLN A 5 -18.65 -8.91 -7.31
CA GLN A 5 -18.33 -9.36 -8.67
C GLN A 5 -17.46 -8.33 -9.40
N ARG A 6 -17.68 -7.03 -9.17
CA ARG A 6 -16.85 -5.96 -9.76
C ARG A 6 -15.43 -5.97 -9.21
N PHE A 7 -15.27 -6.24 -7.91
CA PHE A 7 -13.95 -6.37 -7.30
C PHE A 7 -13.18 -7.57 -7.87
N GLN A 8 -13.80 -8.76 -7.94
CA GLN A 8 -13.15 -9.96 -8.49
C GLN A 8 -12.74 -9.78 -9.95
N ALA A 9 -13.64 -9.26 -10.78
CA ALA A 9 -13.35 -8.96 -12.18
C ALA A 9 -12.17 -7.97 -12.33
N ARG A 10 -12.05 -7.00 -11.42
CA ARG A 10 -10.94 -6.04 -11.43
C ARG A 10 -9.60 -6.67 -11.06
N VAL A 11 -9.57 -7.53 -10.05
CA VAL A 11 -8.35 -8.26 -9.65
C VAL A 11 -7.88 -9.18 -10.79
N GLU A 12 -8.81 -9.89 -11.42
CA GLU A 12 -8.52 -10.75 -12.58
C GLU A 12 -7.98 -9.94 -13.77
N ASP A 13 -8.61 -8.80 -14.10
CA ASP A 13 -8.17 -7.92 -15.18
C ASP A 13 -6.76 -7.35 -14.93
N ILE A 14 -6.45 -6.92 -13.71
CA ILE A 14 -5.10 -6.45 -13.33
C ILE A 14 -4.08 -7.56 -13.53
N SER A 15 -4.35 -8.77 -13.02
CA SER A 15 -3.42 -9.89 -13.10
C SER A 15 -3.16 -10.30 -14.55
N MET A 16 -4.22 -10.35 -15.37
CA MET A 16 -4.13 -10.67 -16.79
C MET A 16 -3.27 -9.65 -17.54
N ARG A 17 -3.49 -8.35 -17.32
CA ARG A 17 -2.72 -7.27 -17.96
C ARG A 17 -1.24 -7.29 -17.58
N ALA A 18 -0.96 -7.50 -16.30
CA ALA A 18 0.41 -7.64 -15.81
C ALA A 18 1.12 -8.84 -16.47
N GLN A 19 0.43 -9.98 -16.57
CA GLN A 19 0.96 -11.18 -17.21
C GLN A 19 1.24 -10.97 -18.70
N GLN A 20 0.34 -10.31 -19.43
CA GLN A 20 0.55 -9.95 -20.83
C GLN A 20 1.79 -9.06 -21.01
N MET A 21 1.98 -8.06 -20.15
CA MET A 21 3.17 -7.21 -20.21
C MET A 21 4.47 -7.92 -19.85
N ARG A 22 4.45 -8.82 -18.86
CA ARG A 22 5.60 -9.68 -18.55
C ARG A 22 5.94 -10.59 -19.71
N GLU A 23 4.93 -11.16 -20.38
CA GLU A 23 5.15 -11.98 -21.57
C GLU A 23 5.81 -11.17 -22.69
N LEU A 24 5.34 -9.93 -22.88
CA LEU A 24 5.85 -9.01 -23.90
C LEU A 24 7.28 -8.54 -23.63
N CYS A 25 7.58 -8.10 -22.41
CA CYS A 25 8.83 -7.40 -22.09
C CYS A 25 9.92 -8.32 -21.54
N VAL A 26 9.55 -9.43 -20.89
CA VAL A 26 10.49 -10.33 -20.21
C VAL A 26 10.56 -11.67 -20.93
N ASN A 27 9.45 -12.41 -20.99
CA ASN A 27 9.47 -13.80 -21.49
C ASN A 27 9.79 -13.89 -22.98
N SER A 28 9.47 -12.85 -23.76
CA SER A 28 9.81 -12.75 -25.19
C SER A 28 11.32 -12.77 -25.46
N GLN A 29 12.15 -12.50 -24.44
CA GLN A 29 13.62 -12.51 -24.54
C GLN A 29 14.23 -13.89 -24.28
N PHE A 30 13.43 -14.87 -23.85
CA PHE A 30 13.86 -16.23 -23.53
C PHE A 30 13.28 -17.23 -24.53
N ASP A 31 14.05 -18.27 -24.83
CA ASP A 31 13.57 -19.37 -25.66
C ASP A 31 12.53 -20.20 -24.89
N LYS A 32 11.36 -20.40 -25.49
CA LYS A 32 10.24 -21.14 -24.90
C LYS A 32 10.56 -22.63 -24.67
N ALA A 33 11.51 -23.21 -25.41
CA ALA A 33 11.85 -24.63 -25.31
C ALA A 33 12.95 -24.90 -24.28
N SER A 34 13.97 -24.04 -24.21
CA SER A 34 15.14 -24.23 -23.35
C SER A 34 15.14 -23.36 -22.08
N GLY A 35 14.34 -22.30 -22.03
CA GLY A 35 14.35 -21.31 -20.96
C GLY A 35 15.62 -20.44 -20.93
N ALA A 36 16.51 -20.58 -21.92
CA ALA A 36 17.74 -19.81 -22.01
C ALA A 36 17.50 -18.43 -22.65
N TYR A 37 18.33 -17.45 -22.29
CA TYR A 37 18.31 -16.12 -22.90
C TYR A 37 18.69 -16.21 -24.39
N ILE A 38 17.99 -15.48 -25.25
CA ILE A 38 18.27 -15.46 -26.69
C ILE A 38 19.44 -14.52 -26.98
N ASP A 39 20.63 -15.10 -27.20
CA ASP A 39 21.86 -14.36 -27.48
C ASP A 39 21.84 -13.66 -28.86
N ASP A 40 21.22 -14.28 -29.88
CA ASP A 40 21.12 -13.69 -31.22
C ASP A 40 20.11 -12.53 -31.26
N PRO A 41 20.54 -11.28 -31.56
CA PRO A 41 19.65 -10.14 -31.63
C PRO A 41 18.54 -10.28 -32.67
N ALA A 42 18.79 -10.95 -33.80
CA ALA A 42 17.80 -11.12 -34.85
C ALA A 42 16.70 -12.12 -34.43
N ALA A 43 17.09 -13.27 -33.87
CA ALA A 43 16.16 -14.22 -33.28
C ALA A 43 15.34 -13.62 -32.13
N ARG A 44 15.96 -12.77 -31.29
CA ARG A 44 15.26 -12.08 -30.19
C ARG A 44 14.20 -11.11 -30.69
N LEU A 45 14.50 -10.33 -31.73
CA LEU A 45 13.52 -9.43 -32.35
C LEU A 45 12.36 -10.18 -33.02
N ALA A 46 12.64 -11.35 -33.62
CA ALA A 46 11.59 -12.20 -34.20
C ALA A 46 10.69 -12.83 -33.12
N ALA A 47 11.26 -13.24 -31.98
CA ALA A 47 10.49 -13.74 -30.83
C ALA A 47 9.59 -12.65 -30.22
N ILE A 48 10.12 -11.43 -30.10
CA ILE A 48 9.36 -10.24 -29.65
C ILE A 48 8.17 -9.96 -30.57
N ASP A 49 8.38 -9.93 -31.90
CA ASP A 49 7.29 -9.67 -32.83
C ASP A 49 6.26 -10.81 -32.84
N GLY A 50 6.69 -12.07 -32.70
CA GLY A 50 5.79 -13.22 -32.58
C GLY A 50 4.84 -13.12 -31.39
N VAL A 51 5.32 -12.62 -30.24
CA VAL A 51 4.45 -12.38 -29.06
C VAL A 51 3.57 -11.15 -29.28
N ALA A 52 4.14 -10.03 -29.75
CA ALA A 52 3.41 -8.80 -29.99
C ALA A 52 2.25 -8.98 -31.00
N ALA A 53 2.44 -9.80 -32.03
CA ALA A 53 1.43 -10.09 -33.04
C ALA A 53 0.22 -10.87 -32.51
N THR A 54 0.35 -11.55 -31.36
CA THR A 54 -0.77 -12.27 -30.73
C THR A 54 -1.66 -11.37 -29.87
N MET A 55 -1.23 -10.14 -29.59
CA MET A 55 -1.95 -9.22 -28.72
C MET A 55 -2.84 -8.27 -29.54
N PRO A 56 -4.16 -8.21 -29.27
CA PRO A 56 -5.09 -7.36 -30.01
C PRO A 56 -4.71 -5.87 -30.05
N MET A 57 -4.03 -5.37 -29.02
CA MET A 57 -3.63 -3.96 -28.95
C MET A 57 -2.63 -3.54 -30.02
N PHE A 58 -1.86 -4.46 -30.59
CA PHE A 58 -0.83 -4.17 -31.60
C PHE A 58 -1.29 -4.35 -33.05
N GLU A 59 -2.57 -4.69 -33.28
CA GLU A 59 -3.10 -4.93 -34.63
C GLU A 59 -3.00 -3.70 -35.55
N SER A 60 -3.12 -2.49 -35.00
CA SER A 60 -3.01 -1.24 -35.77
C SER A 60 -1.56 -0.80 -36.05
N LEU A 61 -0.57 -1.49 -35.48
CA LEU A 61 0.85 -1.18 -35.65
C LEU A 61 1.52 -2.13 -36.65
N THR A 62 2.28 -1.57 -37.58
CA THR A 62 3.12 -2.33 -38.52
C THR A 62 4.25 -3.07 -37.80
N GLU A 63 4.74 -4.16 -38.39
CA GLU A 63 5.80 -5.02 -37.84
C GLU A 63 7.04 -4.27 -37.33
N GLY A 64 7.57 -3.32 -38.11
CA GLY A 64 8.73 -2.53 -37.71
C GLY A 64 8.48 -1.73 -36.43
N HIS A 65 7.35 -1.03 -36.35
CA HIS A 65 6.97 -0.22 -35.19
C HIS A 65 6.68 -1.06 -33.94
N ARG A 66 6.10 -2.27 -34.08
CA ARG A 66 5.91 -3.18 -32.94
C ARG A 66 7.24 -3.56 -32.29
N ARG A 67 8.24 -3.91 -33.11
CA ARG A 67 9.60 -4.25 -32.62
C ARG A 67 10.26 -3.08 -31.90
N GLU A 68 10.14 -1.86 -32.43
CA GLU A 68 10.67 -0.66 -31.78
C GLU A 68 10.04 -0.42 -30.40
N VAL A 69 8.71 -0.49 -30.32
CA VAL A 69 7.97 -0.29 -29.06
C VAL A 69 8.39 -1.29 -27.99
N VAL A 70 8.35 -2.58 -28.33
CA VAL A 70 8.62 -3.63 -27.34
C VAL A 70 10.08 -3.68 -26.94
N SER A 71 11.02 -3.44 -27.86
CA SER A 71 12.45 -3.39 -27.54
C SER A 71 12.82 -2.24 -26.61
N ALA A 72 12.19 -1.06 -26.76
CA ALA A 72 12.37 0.06 -25.85
C ALA A 72 11.88 -0.29 -24.42
N MET A 73 10.71 -0.93 -24.33
CA MET A 73 10.13 -1.38 -23.06
C MET A 73 10.99 -2.45 -22.38
N ALA A 74 11.37 -3.48 -23.13
CA ALA A 74 12.25 -4.56 -22.66
C ALA A 74 13.57 -4.01 -22.11
N SER A 75 14.18 -3.05 -22.81
CA SER A 75 15.43 -2.41 -22.36
C SER A 75 15.25 -1.65 -21.05
N SER A 76 14.13 -0.92 -20.89
CA SER A 76 13.83 -0.19 -19.65
C SER A 76 13.61 -1.11 -18.44
N VAL A 77 13.04 -2.31 -18.65
CA VAL A 77 12.87 -3.30 -17.59
C VAL A 77 14.23 -3.84 -17.12
N VAL A 78 15.14 -4.13 -18.06
CA VAL A 78 16.50 -4.59 -17.74
C VAL A 78 17.30 -3.51 -17.01
N GLU A 79 17.13 -2.24 -17.38
CA GLU A 79 17.78 -1.12 -16.69
C GLU A 79 17.23 -0.96 -15.26
N TYR A 80 15.92 -1.08 -15.08
CA TYR A 80 15.29 -1.07 -13.76
C TYR A 80 15.80 -2.21 -12.87
N GLU A 81 15.89 -3.44 -13.40
CA GLU A 81 16.40 -4.61 -12.68
C GLU A 81 17.86 -4.41 -12.26
N LYS A 82 18.69 -3.83 -13.12
CA LYS A 82 20.09 -3.48 -12.78
C LYS A 82 20.19 -2.44 -11.68
N GLN A 83 19.26 -1.48 -11.64
CA GLN A 83 19.27 -0.38 -10.68
C GLN A 83 18.78 -0.81 -9.30
N PHE A 84 17.70 -1.58 -9.24
CA PHE A 84 17.01 -1.94 -7.99
C PHE A 84 17.24 -3.39 -7.53
N GLY A 85 17.78 -4.25 -8.39
CA GLY A 85 18.01 -5.68 -8.09
C GLY A 85 16.73 -6.52 -8.11
N GLU A 86 15.62 -5.97 -8.60
CA GLU A 86 14.31 -6.63 -8.68
C GLU A 86 13.56 -6.24 -9.95
N LEU A 87 12.66 -7.09 -10.39
CA LEU A 87 11.77 -6.78 -11.51
C LEU A 87 10.69 -5.77 -11.10
N PRO A 88 10.17 -4.96 -12.05
CA PRO A 88 9.02 -4.10 -11.78
C PRO A 88 7.81 -4.88 -11.27
N ARG A 89 7.02 -4.24 -10.41
CA ARG A 89 5.83 -4.85 -9.81
C ARG A 89 4.68 -4.96 -10.83
N ASP A 90 3.77 -5.91 -10.57
CA ASP A 90 2.64 -6.19 -11.46
C ASP A 90 1.70 -5.00 -11.69
N GLU A 91 1.51 -4.16 -10.68
CA GLU A 91 0.69 -2.95 -10.78
C GLU A 91 1.22 -1.96 -11.83
N VAL A 92 2.56 -1.82 -11.94
CA VAL A 92 3.21 -0.93 -12.92
C VAL A 92 3.02 -1.49 -14.32
N PHE A 93 3.18 -2.81 -14.48
CA PHE A 93 2.92 -3.49 -15.74
C PHE A 93 1.45 -3.40 -16.16
N ALA A 94 0.51 -3.61 -15.24
CA ALA A 94 -0.93 -3.52 -15.53
C ALA A 94 -1.35 -2.09 -15.90
N ALA A 95 -0.82 -1.08 -15.20
CA ALA A 95 -1.09 0.31 -15.51
C ALA A 95 -0.49 0.74 -16.85
N ALA A 96 0.73 0.32 -17.17
CA ALA A 96 1.35 0.55 -18.47
C ALA A 96 0.54 -0.11 -19.60
N HIS A 97 0.11 -1.37 -19.43
CA HIS A 97 -0.75 -2.06 -20.40
C HIS A 97 -2.03 -1.28 -20.68
N LYS A 98 -2.69 -0.80 -19.62
CA LYS A 98 -3.95 -0.06 -19.76
C LYS A 98 -3.75 1.30 -20.43
N ALA A 99 -2.68 2.02 -20.08
CA ALA A 99 -2.35 3.28 -20.74
C ALA A 99 -2.04 3.10 -22.24
N MET A 100 -1.37 2.00 -22.62
CA MET A 100 -1.17 1.64 -24.03
C MET A 100 -2.49 1.34 -24.74
N GLU A 101 -3.35 0.53 -24.12
CA GLU A 101 -4.67 0.21 -24.66
C GLU A 101 -5.49 1.48 -24.89
N ASN A 102 -5.55 2.39 -23.91
CA ASN A 102 -6.29 3.64 -24.04
C ASN A 102 -5.74 4.52 -25.19
N MET A 103 -4.42 4.51 -25.40
CA MET A 103 -3.78 5.25 -26.47
C MET A 103 -3.99 4.64 -27.87
N LEU A 104 -4.08 3.32 -27.95
CA LEU A 104 -4.25 2.58 -29.21
C LEU A 104 -5.73 2.51 -29.62
N ILE A 105 -6.66 2.36 -28.68
CA ILE A 105 -8.12 2.31 -28.91
C ILE A 105 -8.73 3.68 -29.29
N LEU A 106 -8.02 4.79 -29.10
CA LEU A 106 -8.40 6.12 -29.61
C LEU A 106 -8.72 6.14 -31.13
N GLU A 107 -8.38 5.09 -31.88
CA GLU A 107 -8.75 4.84 -33.28
C GLU A 107 -10.23 4.49 -33.54
N GLY A 108 -11.00 4.02 -32.54
CA GLY A 108 -12.28 3.33 -32.78
C GLY A 108 -13.56 4.01 -32.26
N ALA A 109 -13.49 5.19 -31.66
CA ALA A 109 -14.66 5.81 -31.02
C ALA A 109 -15.60 6.49 -32.04
N ASN A 110 -16.86 6.04 -32.07
CA ASN A 110 -17.94 6.58 -32.90
C ASN A 110 -18.31 8.05 -32.58
N LYS A 111 -18.74 8.76 -33.65
CA LYS A 111 -19.16 10.18 -33.82
C LYS A 111 -20.18 10.82 -32.85
N ALA A 112 -20.44 10.27 -31.67
CA ALA A 112 -21.51 10.77 -30.79
C ALA A 112 -21.08 10.81 -29.32
N GLY A 113 -20.62 11.98 -28.86
CA GLY A 113 -20.21 12.19 -27.47
C GLY A 113 -20.05 13.66 -27.07
N ASN A 114 -19.95 13.93 -25.76
CA ASN A 114 -19.77 15.28 -25.17
C ASN A 114 -18.42 15.94 -25.59
N GLU A 115 -18.21 17.23 -25.32
CA GLU A 115 -17.02 18.01 -25.78
C GLU A 115 -15.65 17.34 -25.54
N GLY A 116 -15.46 16.60 -24.43
CA GLY A 116 -14.25 15.80 -24.19
C GLY A 116 -14.11 14.60 -25.14
N GLN A 117 -15.21 13.93 -25.49
CA GLN A 117 -15.25 12.86 -26.49
C GLN A 117 -15.06 13.41 -27.91
N MET A 118 -15.53 14.61 -28.21
CA MET A 118 -15.28 15.28 -29.50
C MET A 118 -13.81 15.68 -29.68
N MET A 119 -13.12 16.09 -28.61
CA MET A 119 -11.66 16.26 -28.66
C MET A 119 -10.96 14.91 -28.85
N MET A 120 -11.31 13.87 -28.10
CA MET A 120 -10.78 12.49 -28.28
C MET A 120 -10.98 11.95 -29.71
N GLU A 121 -12.06 12.33 -30.38
CA GLU A 121 -12.35 11.93 -31.76
C GLU A 121 -11.51 12.73 -32.79
N SER A 122 -11.35 14.04 -32.59
CA SER A 122 -10.40 14.85 -33.36
C SER A 122 -8.95 14.37 -33.18
N ILE A 123 -8.64 13.77 -32.02
CA ILE A 123 -7.34 13.16 -31.71
C ILE A 123 -7.16 11.86 -32.53
N GLY A 124 -8.15 10.96 -32.51
CA GLY A 124 -8.12 9.70 -33.26
C GLY A 124 -7.94 9.89 -34.77
N SER A 125 -8.61 10.89 -35.37
CA SER A 125 -8.45 11.22 -36.79
C SER A 125 -7.04 11.71 -37.15
N SER A 126 -6.43 12.60 -36.36
CA SER A 126 -5.06 13.09 -36.60
C SER A 126 -3.98 12.02 -36.44
N LEU A 127 -4.20 11.05 -35.53
CA LEU A 127 -3.26 9.97 -35.26
C LEU A 127 -3.41 8.80 -36.26
N SER A 128 -4.44 8.80 -37.10
CA SER A 128 -4.73 7.75 -38.10
C SER A 128 -4.05 7.97 -39.46
N GLU A 129 -3.45 9.15 -39.68
CA GLU A 129 -2.62 9.42 -40.86
C GLU A 129 -1.25 8.71 -40.74
N SER A 130 -0.55 8.44 -41.85
CA SER A 130 0.71 7.66 -41.82
C SER A 130 1.77 8.26 -40.88
N SER A 131 1.86 9.60 -40.83
CA SER A 131 2.73 10.33 -39.90
C SER A 131 2.25 10.24 -38.44
N GLY A 132 0.94 10.14 -38.21
CA GLY A 132 0.31 9.96 -36.90
C GLY A 132 0.56 8.58 -36.30
N VAL A 133 0.61 7.53 -37.14
CA VAL A 133 0.91 6.15 -36.71
C VAL A 133 2.34 6.04 -36.17
N GLU A 134 3.33 6.64 -36.82
CA GLU A 134 4.72 6.65 -36.36
C GLU A 134 4.89 7.40 -35.03
N ILE A 135 4.24 8.56 -34.92
CA ILE A 135 4.26 9.37 -33.70
C ILE A 135 3.62 8.59 -32.54
N ARG A 136 2.51 7.89 -32.79
CA ARG A 136 1.83 7.07 -31.79
C ARG A 136 2.67 5.89 -31.34
N ALA A 137 3.29 5.15 -32.27
CA ALA A 137 4.19 4.05 -31.93
C ALA A 137 5.30 4.53 -30.99
N LYS A 138 5.95 5.65 -31.33
CA LYS A 138 7.00 6.25 -30.49
C LYS A 138 6.48 6.64 -29.10
N MET A 139 5.25 7.14 -28.98
CA MET A 139 4.67 7.49 -27.68
C MET A 139 4.33 6.26 -26.85
N VAL A 140 3.70 5.24 -27.46
CA VAL A 140 3.37 3.97 -26.78
C VAL A 140 4.64 3.34 -26.21
N GLY A 141 5.72 3.30 -27.00
CA GLY A 141 7.03 2.81 -26.57
C GLY A 141 7.65 3.55 -25.38
N LEU A 142 7.18 4.75 -25.06
CA LEU A 142 7.70 5.58 -23.97
C LEU A 142 6.90 5.48 -22.66
N ILE A 143 5.70 4.91 -22.68
CA ILE A 143 4.83 4.83 -21.50
C ILE A 143 5.53 4.10 -20.36
N LEU A 144 5.89 2.82 -20.57
CA LEU A 144 6.56 2.02 -19.53
C LEU A 144 7.91 2.64 -19.11
N PRO A 145 8.80 3.06 -20.03
CA PRO A 145 10.03 3.74 -19.64
C PRO A 145 9.81 4.97 -18.75
N THR A 146 8.82 5.81 -19.03
CA THR A 146 8.54 7.00 -18.19
C THR A 146 8.01 6.63 -16.81
N MET A 147 7.16 5.60 -16.71
CA MET A 147 6.68 5.09 -15.42
C MET A 147 7.83 4.49 -14.58
N LEU A 148 8.73 3.72 -15.20
CA LEU A 148 9.88 3.13 -14.51
C LEU A 148 10.96 4.16 -14.14
N ALA A 149 11.14 5.19 -14.98
CA ALA A 149 12.08 6.28 -14.70
C ALA A 149 11.58 7.23 -13.59
N THR A 150 10.29 7.18 -13.23
CA THR A 150 9.73 7.97 -12.14
C THR A 150 10.27 7.45 -10.80
N ALA A 151 11.15 8.21 -10.15
CA ALA A 151 11.83 7.79 -8.93
C ALA A 151 10.90 7.49 -7.75
N THR A 152 9.69 8.08 -7.72
CA THR A 152 8.69 7.82 -6.68
C THR A 152 7.87 6.55 -6.91
N SER A 153 8.12 5.80 -7.98
CA SER A 153 7.36 4.60 -8.35
C SER A 153 7.37 3.50 -7.27
N ASP A 154 8.39 3.45 -6.42
CA ASP A 154 8.44 2.50 -5.30
C ASP A 154 7.47 2.87 -4.16
N ALA A 155 7.20 4.17 -3.95
CA ALA A 155 6.30 4.67 -2.90
C ALA A 155 4.84 4.78 -3.34
N VAL A 156 4.59 4.82 -4.65
CA VAL A 156 3.26 5.00 -5.24
C VAL A 156 2.72 3.67 -5.77
N THR A 157 1.42 3.44 -5.61
CA THR A 157 0.72 2.31 -6.24
C THR A 157 0.07 2.77 -7.54
N TYR A 158 0.46 2.14 -8.66
CA TYR A 158 -0.09 2.45 -9.96
C TYR A 158 -1.40 1.72 -10.23
N ILE A 159 -2.48 2.44 -10.47
CA ILE A 159 -3.76 1.88 -10.90
C ILE A 159 -3.88 1.88 -12.42
N PRO A 160 -4.47 0.82 -13.03
CA PRO A 160 -4.92 0.89 -14.41
C PRO A 160 -5.99 1.98 -14.57
N GLY A 161 -5.64 3.05 -15.31
CA GLY A 161 -6.50 4.21 -15.49
C GLY A 161 -7.67 3.92 -16.44
N ALA A 162 -8.89 4.18 -15.98
CA ALA A 162 -10.04 4.36 -16.87
C ALA A 162 -10.09 5.81 -17.37
N ASN A 163 -10.78 6.06 -18.48
CA ASN A 163 -10.81 7.40 -19.10
C ASN A 163 -11.45 8.48 -18.20
N ASP A 164 -12.44 8.12 -17.38
CA ASP A 164 -13.23 9.08 -16.59
C ASP A 164 -13.08 8.92 -15.07
N GLU A 165 -13.49 7.76 -14.53
CA GLU A 165 -13.47 7.49 -13.08
C GLU A 165 -12.96 6.08 -12.83
N VAL A 166 -12.11 5.92 -11.81
CA VAL A 166 -11.68 4.61 -11.30
C VAL A 166 -12.20 4.43 -9.88
N GLU A 167 -12.86 3.31 -9.64
CA GLU A 167 -13.43 2.96 -8.34
C GLU A 167 -12.47 2.05 -7.56
N ILE A 168 -11.92 2.55 -6.44
CA ILE A 168 -11.09 1.77 -5.50
C ILE A 168 -11.98 1.12 -4.45
N PHE A 169 -11.70 -0.13 -4.13
CA PHE A 169 -12.42 -0.91 -3.14
C PHE A 169 -11.52 -1.18 -1.93
N LYS A 170 -12.07 -1.05 -0.72
CA LYS A 170 -11.46 -1.54 0.52
C LYS A 170 -12.38 -2.58 1.11
N VAL A 171 -11.84 -3.79 1.29
CA VAL A 171 -12.55 -4.91 1.91
C VAL A 171 -12.11 -5.01 3.37
N ARG A 172 -13.07 -4.89 4.29
CA ARG A 172 -12.84 -5.06 5.72
C ARG A 172 -13.53 -6.32 6.20
N ARG A 173 -12.89 -7.02 7.15
CA ARG A 173 -13.53 -8.13 7.85
C ARG A 173 -14.21 -7.56 9.09
N VAL A 174 -15.47 -7.90 9.29
CA VAL A 174 -16.24 -7.42 10.44
C VAL A 174 -16.88 -8.59 11.17
N ALA A 175 -17.05 -8.46 12.48
CA ALA A 175 -17.80 -9.43 13.26
C ALA A 175 -19.26 -9.44 12.80
N GLY A 176 -19.75 -10.60 12.34
CA GLY A 176 -21.13 -10.75 11.88
C GLY A 176 -22.14 -10.96 13.02
N SER A 177 -21.66 -11.24 14.23
CA SER A 177 -22.46 -11.52 15.42
C SER A 177 -21.92 -10.80 16.66
N ASN A 178 -22.77 -10.56 17.65
CA ASN A 178 -22.34 -10.13 18.98
C ASN A 178 -21.88 -11.38 19.74
N PHE A 179 -20.59 -11.65 19.79
CA PHE A 179 -20.07 -12.81 20.49
C PHE A 179 -18.72 -12.51 21.14
N GLY A 180 -18.51 -13.07 22.33
CA GLY A 180 -17.31 -12.79 23.12
C GLY A 180 -17.12 -11.30 23.41
N ASP A 181 -15.93 -10.81 23.12
CA ASP A 181 -15.55 -9.41 23.35
C ASP A 181 -15.94 -8.47 22.18
N LEU A 182 -16.36 -9.01 21.03
CA LEU A 182 -16.62 -8.22 19.82
C LEU A 182 -18.11 -7.98 19.59
N LYS A 183 -18.42 -6.76 19.14
CA LYS A 183 -19.76 -6.39 18.71
C LYS A 183 -19.92 -6.57 17.20
N ARG A 184 -21.14 -6.85 16.77
CA ARG A 184 -21.49 -6.92 15.35
C ARG A 184 -21.11 -5.62 14.65
N GLY A 185 -20.40 -5.75 13.53
CA GLY A 185 -19.87 -4.63 12.75
C GLY A 185 -18.49 -4.13 13.20
N GLU A 186 -17.95 -4.62 14.31
CA GLU A 186 -16.60 -4.29 14.74
C GLU A 186 -15.56 -4.93 13.81
N GLU A 187 -14.54 -4.16 13.41
CA GLU A 187 -13.52 -4.62 12.48
C GLU A 187 -12.63 -5.69 13.13
N ILE A 188 -12.54 -6.85 12.48
CA ILE A 188 -11.64 -7.94 12.86
C ILE A 188 -10.36 -7.81 12.05
N ASP A 189 -9.28 -7.51 12.73
CA ASP A 189 -7.97 -7.30 12.14
C ASP A 189 -6.88 -8.11 12.86
N SER A 190 -5.67 -8.12 12.31
CA SER A 190 -4.47 -8.76 12.87
C SER A 190 -4.12 -8.34 14.30
N THR A 191 -4.56 -7.14 14.70
CA THR A 191 -4.36 -6.57 16.03
C THR A 191 -5.49 -6.89 17.01
N THR A 192 -6.61 -7.47 16.54
CA THR A 192 -7.76 -7.77 17.39
C THR A 192 -7.42 -8.89 18.37
N VAL A 193 -7.28 -8.54 19.65
CA VAL A 193 -7.10 -9.49 20.75
C VAL A 193 -8.43 -9.67 21.48
N GLY A 194 -8.97 -10.87 21.47
CA GLY A 194 -10.24 -11.17 22.12
C GLY A 194 -10.70 -12.61 21.95
N GLN A 195 -11.77 -12.98 22.64
CA GLN A 195 -12.29 -14.35 22.68
C GLN A 195 -13.44 -14.59 21.68
N TYR A 196 -13.29 -14.16 20.42
CA TYR A 196 -14.38 -14.22 19.42
C TYR A 196 -14.69 -15.63 18.91
N SER A 197 -13.71 -16.49 18.67
CA SER A 197 -13.95 -17.85 18.15
C SER A 197 -13.92 -18.92 19.23
N GLN A 198 -13.45 -18.57 20.43
CA GLN A 198 -13.26 -19.53 21.52
C GLN A 198 -14.56 -19.68 22.32
N MET A 199 -15.11 -20.90 22.33
CA MET A 199 -16.29 -21.21 23.14
C MET A 199 -15.97 -21.23 24.63
N ARG A 200 -14.72 -21.55 24.99
CA ARG A 200 -14.23 -21.44 26.35
C ARG A 200 -13.77 -20.02 26.61
N GLN A 201 -14.57 -19.29 27.36
CA GLN A 201 -14.35 -17.88 27.62
C GLN A 201 -14.02 -17.62 29.08
N ARG A 202 -13.35 -16.51 29.35
CA ARG A 202 -12.99 -16.05 30.69
C ARG A 202 -13.35 -14.58 30.86
N TYR A 203 -14.13 -14.29 31.89
CA TYR A 203 -14.58 -12.95 32.23
C TYR A 203 -14.19 -12.59 33.66
N LYS A 204 -13.98 -11.29 33.90
CA LYS A 204 -13.78 -10.73 35.24
C LYS A 204 -15.15 -10.44 35.85
N PHE A 205 -15.33 -10.71 37.15
CA PHE A 205 -16.55 -10.31 37.85
C PHE A 205 -16.70 -8.77 37.84
N PRO A 206 -17.94 -8.22 37.81
CA PRO A 206 -18.18 -6.79 37.92
C PRO A 206 -17.45 -6.16 39.11
N ALA A 207 -17.02 -4.90 39.01
CA ALA A 207 -16.26 -4.22 40.08
C ALA A 207 -16.98 -4.25 41.45
N ALA A 208 -18.31 -4.16 41.45
CA ALA A 208 -19.12 -4.26 42.67
C ALA A 208 -19.13 -5.67 43.29
N GLN A 209 -18.84 -6.70 42.50
CA GLN A 209 -18.81 -8.12 42.87
C GLN A 209 -17.36 -8.66 42.99
N GLN A 210 -16.38 -7.76 43.12
CA GLN A 210 -15.01 -8.16 43.47
C GLN A 210 -14.89 -8.36 44.99
N PRO A 211 -14.07 -9.32 45.46
CA PRO A 211 -13.77 -9.50 46.88
C PRO A 211 -13.21 -8.22 47.50
N ASP A 212 -13.84 -7.75 48.57
CA ASP A 212 -13.42 -6.56 49.34
C ASP A 212 -13.02 -6.91 50.79
N GLY A 213 -13.01 -8.19 51.14
CA GLY A 213 -12.75 -8.67 52.50
C GLY A 213 -13.99 -8.77 53.40
N THR A 214 -15.17 -8.36 52.93
CA THR A 214 -16.41 -8.36 53.73
C THR A 214 -17.56 -9.16 53.10
N LYS A 215 -17.63 -9.24 51.77
CA LYS A 215 -18.70 -9.95 51.05
C LYS A 215 -18.59 -11.47 51.17
N THR A 216 -19.74 -12.11 51.38
CA THR A 216 -19.89 -13.57 51.52
C THR A 216 -20.68 -14.20 50.36
N GLU A 217 -21.10 -13.41 49.38
CA GLU A 217 -21.82 -13.88 48.20
C GLU A 217 -21.41 -13.04 46.98
N PHE A 218 -21.08 -13.71 45.88
CA PHE A 218 -20.73 -13.10 44.61
C PHE A 218 -21.62 -13.68 43.51
N ALA A 219 -22.31 -12.81 42.78
CA ALA A 219 -23.17 -13.23 41.67
C ALA A 219 -22.61 -12.72 40.34
N PHE A 220 -22.60 -13.60 39.35
CA PHE A 220 -22.31 -13.29 37.94
C PHE A 220 -23.48 -13.74 37.08
N LYS A 221 -23.99 -12.85 36.22
CA LYS A 221 -25.04 -13.15 35.25
C LYS A 221 -24.61 -12.69 33.87
N ALA A 222 -24.53 -13.61 32.91
CA ALA A 222 -24.12 -13.30 31.54
C ALA A 222 -24.94 -12.15 30.92
N LYS A 223 -26.26 -12.13 31.13
CA LYS A 223 -27.15 -11.10 30.58
C LYS A 223 -26.86 -9.68 31.05
N THR A 224 -26.44 -9.48 32.30
CA THR A 224 -26.23 -8.14 32.87
C THR A 224 -24.77 -7.75 32.91
N ASP A 225 -23.88 -8.73 33.05
CA ASP A 225 -22.47 -8.48 33.35
C ASP A 225 -21.58 -8.57 32.11
N LEU A 226 -22.10 -9.10 30.99
CA LEU A 226 -21.41 -9.13 29.70
C LEU A 226 -21.99 -8.10 28.73
N SER A 227 -21.11 -7.62 27.85
CA SER A 227 -21.45 -6.68 26.76
C SER A 227 -22.47 -7.24 25.77
N MET A 228 -22.65 -8.56 25.71
CA MET A 228 -23.60 -9.24 24.82
C MET A 228 -25.06 -9.03 25.21
N GLY A 229 -25.37 -8.86 26.51
CA GLY A 229 -26.73 -8.58 26.97
C GLY A 229 -27.75 -9.73 26.81
N ILE A 230 -27.29 -10.96 26.56
CA ILE A 230 -28.12 -12.13 26.25
C ILE A 230 -27.82 -13.25 27.25
N ASP A 231 -28.80 -14.11 27.49
CA ASP A 231 -28.64 -15.34 28.28
C ASP A 231 -27.81 -16.36 27.48
N ILE A 232 -26.73 -16.89 28.08
CA ILE A 232 -25.77 -17.76 27.39
C ILE A 232 -25.86 -19.17 27.98
N PRO A 233 -26.20 -20.21 27.20
CA PRO A 233 -26.16 -21.57 27.71
C PRO A 233 -24.71 -22.05 27.90
N VAL A 234 -24.47 -22.75 29.00
CA VAL A 234 -23.14 -23.25 29.40
C VAL A 234 -23.11 -24.77 29.37
N LYS A 235 -22.05 -25.32 28.79
CA LYS A 235 -21.83 -26.77 28.75
C LYS A 235 -21.56 -27.30 30.15
N LYS A 236 -22.30 -28.35 30.52
CA LYS A 236 -22.24 -28.94 31.87
C LYS A 236 -20.81 -29.39 32.23
N GLY A 237 -20.36 -29.13 33.45
CA GLY A 237 -19.02 -29.52 33.93
C GLY A 237 -17.86 -28.65 33.47
N THR A 238 -18.12 -27.53 32.77
CA THR A 238 -17.04 -26.68 32.20
C THR A 238 -16.79 -25.38 32.95
N ALA A 239 -17.67 -25.02 33.90
CA ALA A 239 -17.54 -23.82 34.69
C ALA A 239 -16.40 -23.95 35.72
N ALA A 240 -15.55 -22.92 35.81
CA ALA A 240 -14.49 -22.82 36.79
C ALA A 240 -14.31 -21.37 37.27
N ILE A 241 -13.92 -21.21 38.52
CA ILE A 241 -13.64 -19.91 39.13
C ILE A 241 -12.15 -19.79 39.37
N TYR A 242 -11.63 -18.60 39.06
CA TYR A 242 -10.26 -18.22 39.34
C TYR A 242 -10.24 -17.08 40.35
N TYR A 243 -9.41 -17.20 41.39
CA TYR A 243 -9.10 -16.14 42.33
C TYR A 243 -7.62 -15.80 42.21
N ASN A 244 -7.28 -14.53 42.04
CA ASN A 244 -5.92 -14.06 41.78
C ASN A 244 -5.21 -14.89 40.69
N ARG A 245 -5.94 -15.17 39.60
CA ARG A 245 -5.47 -15.94 38.42
C ARG A 245 -5.15 -17.43 38.69
N ARG A 246 -5.44 -17.96 39.88
CA ARG A 246 -5.37 -19.41 40.17
C ARG A 246 -6.76 -20.02 40.17
N ARG A 247 -6.90 -21.21 39.58
CA ARG A 247 -8.17 -21.93 39.56
C ARG A 247 -8.46 -22.43 40.97
N VAL A 248 -9.58 -22.00 41.54
CA VAL A 248 -9.95 -22.28 42.94
C VAL A 248 -11.20 -23.12 43.08
N ALA A 249 -12.13 -23.07 42.11
CA ALA A 249 -13.31 -23.93 42.11
C ALA A 249 -13.61 -24.44 40.70
N THR A 250 -14.16 -25.64 40.62
CA THR A 250 -14.60 -26.28 39.38
C THR A 250 -15.95 -26.93 39.60
N ASP A 251 -16.73 -26.99 38.52
CA ASP A 251 -18.01 -27.69 38.52
C ASP A 251 -17.76 -29.20 38.64
N PHE A 252 -18.05 -29.74 39.82
CA PHE A 252 -17.76 -31.14 40.16
C PHE A 252 -18.98 -32.04 39.92
N ASP A 253 -20.19 -31.46 39.93
CA ASP A 253 -21.46 -32.18 39.73
C ASP A 253 -22.12 -31.74 38.42
N GLN A 254 -21.74 -32.43 37.35
CA GLN A 254 -22.22 -32.25 35.98
C GLN A 254 -23.76 -32.33 35.84
N LYS A 255 -24.49 -32.81 36.85
CA LYS A 255 -25.95 -32.93 36.83
C LYS A 255 -26.66 -31.79 37.56
N ASN A 256 -26.09 -31.25 38.64
CA ASN A 256 -26.76 -30.26 39.50
C ASN A 256 -26.14 -28.86 39.47
N GLY A 257 -25.02 -28.66 38.76
CA GLY A 257 -24.40 -27.34 38.62
C GLY A 257 -23.83 -26.82 39.93
N ARG A 258 -23.13 -27.69 40.67
CA ARG A 258 -22.49 -27.32 41.95
C ARG A 258 -21.01 -27.09 41.75
N LEU A 259 -20.58 -25.87 42.05
CA LEU A 259 -19.18 -25.48 42.14
C LEU A 259 -18.65 -25.82 43.52
N TYR A 260 -17.51 -26.50 43.54
CA TYR A 260 -16.77 -26.74 44.77
C TYR A 260 -15.29 -26.46 44.55
N GLY A 261 -14.64 -25.95 45.58
CA GLY A 261 -13.19 -25.85 45.61
C GLY A 261 -12.68 -25.10 46.83
N GLU A 262 -11.39 -24.82 46.85
CA GLU A 262 -10.69 -24.30 48.02
C GLU A 262 -9.73 -23.19 47.60
N VAL A 263 -9.68 -22.11 48.39
CA VAL A 263 -8.69 -21.05 48.25
C VAL A 263 -7.62 -21.23 49.32
N PRO A 264 -6.35 -21.43 48.96
CA PRO A 264 -5.26 -21.39 49.91
C PRO A 264 -5.02 -19.94 50.35
N GLN A 265 -5.15 -19.68 51.66
CA GLN A 265 -4.77 -18.41 52.26
C GLN A 265 -3.25 -18.36 52.48
N THR A 266 -2.69 -17.15 52.58
CA THR A 266 -1.26 -16.92 52.86
C THR A 266 -0.80 -17.54 54.20
N ASP A 267 -1.74 -17.79 55.11
CA ASP A 267 -1.51 -18.38 56.44
C ASP A 267 -1.60 -19.92 56.47
N GLY A 268 -1.82 -20.58 55.33
CA GLY A 268 -1.92 -22.05 55.21
C GLY A 268 -3.30 -22.64 55.51
N THR A 269 -4.29 -21.81 55.85
CA THR A 269 -5.71 -22.19 55.99
C THR A 269 -6.40 -22.26 54.63
N MET A 270 -7.22 -23.29 54.40
CA MET A 270 -8.03 -23.44 53.19
C MET A 270 -9.44 -22.88 53.42
N ILE A 271 -9.88 -21.94 52.58
CA ILE A 271 -11.26 -21.43 52.59
C ILE A 271 -12.05 -22.22 51.55
N SER A 272 -13.09 -22.95 51.98
CA SER A 272 -13.97 -23.65 51.05
C SER A 272 -14.88 -22.67 50.32
N ILE A 273 -15.00 -22.86 49.00
CA ILE A 273 -15.92 -22.17 48.12
C ILE A 273 -16.99 -23.16 47.70
N SER A 274 -18.24 -22.80 47.94
CA SER A 274 -19.40 -23.44 47.33
C SER A 274 -20.06 -22.49 46.34
N GLY A 275 -20.78 -23.02 45.36
CA GLY A 275 -21.55 -22.19 44.44
C GLY A 275 -22.49 -23.00 43.58
N THR A 276 -23.37 -22.29 42.87
CA THR A 276 -24.30 -22.88 41.91
C THR A 276 -24.12 -22.23 40.54
N VAL A 277 -24.33 -23.03 39.49
CA VAL A 277 -24.29 -22.64 38.08
C VAL A 277 -25.64 -22.98 37.45
N ASP A 278 -26.34 -21.96 36.96
CA ASP A 278 -27.45 -22.16 36.03
C ASP A 278 -26.90 -22.29 34.62
N TYR A 279 -26.98 -23.50 34.06
CA TYR A 279 -26.50 -23.82 32.72
C TYR A 279 -27.34 -23.19 31.61
N THR A 280 -28.57 -22.72 31.88
CA THR A 280 -29.45 -22.18 30.83
C THR A 280 -29.18 -20.70 30.60
N ASN A 281 -29.03 -19.94 31.69
CA ASN A 281 -28.89 -18.48 31.64
C ASN A 281 -27.45 -17.99 31.93
N CYS A 282 -26.52 -18.89 32.27
CA CYS A 282 -25.20 -18.57 32.82
C CYS A 282 -25.30 -17.59 34.01
N SER A 283 -25.99 -18.05 35.06
CA SER A 283 -26.00 -17.40 36.36
C SER A 283 -25.13 -18.20 37.31
N ILE A 284 -24.06 -17.60 37.81
CA ILE A 284 -23.10 -18.23 38.72
C ILE A 284 -23.13 -17.49 40.04
N VAL A 285 -23.50 -18.20 41.11
CA VAL A 285 -23.50 -17.67 42.48
C VAL A 285 -22.42 -18.39 43.27
N VAL A 286 -21.54 -17.63 43.89
CA VAL A 286 -20.37 -18.11 44.63
C VAL A 286 -20.49 -17.67 46.08
N THR A 287 -20.55 -18.63 46.99
CA THR A 287 -20.66 -18.43 48.44
C THR A 287 -19.44 -19.07 49.13
N PRO A 288 -18.39 -18.29 49.42
CA PRO A 288 -17.28 -18.76 50.24
C PRO A 288 -17.71 -18.93 51.71
N ALA A 289 -17.13 -19.90 52.42
CA ALA A 289 -17.42 -20.16 53.84
C ALA A 289 -16.96 -19.01 54.76
N THR A 290 -16.02 -18.19 54.31
CA THR A 290 -15.53 -16.99 54.99
C THR A 290 -15.29 -15.91 53.93
N ALA A 291 -15.48 -14.64 54.27
CA ALA A 291 -15.29 -13.55 53.32
C ALA A 291 -13.89 -13.62 52.68
N LEU A 292 -13.84 -13.59 51.34
CA LEU A 292 -12.58 -13.68 50.61
C LEU A 292 -11.80 -12.37 50.78
N PRO A 293 -10.47 -12.44 51.02
CA PRO A 293 -9.61 -11.26 51.06
C PRO A 293 -9.68 -10.47 49.75
N ALA A 294 -9.35 -9.18 49.82
CA ALA A 294 -9.33 -8.31 48.64
C ALA A 294 -8.48 -8.91 47.51
N GLY A 295 -9.04 -9.02 46.30
CA GLY A 295 -8.38 -9.69 45.18
C GLY A 295 -9.22 -9.69 43.90
N GLU A 296 -8.74 -10.37 42.86
CA GLU A 296 -9.41 -10.48 41.56
C GLU A 296 -10.13 -11.81 41.40
N LEU A 297 -11.45 -11.76 41.18
CA LEU A 297 -12.28 -12.90 40.85
C LEU A 297 -12.62 -12.94 39.36
N HIS A 298 -12.40 -14.09 38.73
CA HIS A 298 -12.74 -14.37 37.33
C HIS A 298 -13.54 -15.66 37.22
N VAL A 299 -14.38 -15.73 36.20
CA VAL A 299 -15.14 -16.92 35.83
C VAL A 299 -14.69 -17.41 34.47
N MET A 300 -14.65 -18.73 34.30
CA MET A 300 -14.41 -19.39 33.03
C MET A 300 -15.53 -20.39 32.78
N PHE A 301 -16.09 -20.40 31.58
CA PHE A 301 -17.12 -21.36 31.19
C PHE A 301 -17.00 -21.66 29.69
N GLU A 302 -17.53 -22.80 29.26
CA GLU A 302 -17.63 -23.15 27.84
C GLU A 302 -19.07 -23.00 27.38
N ILE A 303 -19.28 -22.22 26.33
CA ILE A 303 -20.61 -21.96 25.75
C ILE A 303 -21.10 -23.20 25.02
N ASP A 304 -22.38 -23.56 25.24
CA ASP A 304 -23.02 -24.68 24.57
C ASP A 304 -23.71 -24.24 23.28
N ILE A 305 -23.00 -24.40 22.17
CA ILE A 305 -23.51 -24.08 20.82
C ILE A 305 -24.55 -25.07 20.32
N GLU A 306 -24.67 -26.27 20.91
CA GLU A 306 -25.71 -27.24 20.52
C GLU A 306 -27.07 -26.80 21.06
N ALA A 307 -27.08 -26.21 22.26
CA ALA A 307 -28.29 -25.65 22.88
C ALA A 307 -28.74 -24.33 22.23
N SER A 308 -27.82 -23.53 21.69
CA SER A 308 -28.13 -22.28 20.98
C SER A 308 -27.18 -22.04 19.81
N PRO A 309 -27.50 -22.56 18.62
CA PRO A 309 -26.68 -22.42 17.42
C PRO A 309 -26.49 -20.98 16.93
N GLU A 310 -27.35 -20.06 17.35
CA GLU A 310 -27.29 -18.63 17.01
C GLU A 310 -26.06 -17.92 17.59
N LEU A 311 -25.41 -18.52 18.59
CA LEU A 311 -24.18 -18.00 19.21
C LEU A 311 -22.91 -18.38 18.44
N ILE A 312 -23.01 -19.09 17.31
CA ILE A 312 -21.84 -19.39 16.48
C ILE A 312 -21.34 -18.09 15.83
N PRO A 313 -20.09 -17.66 16.12
CA PRO A 313 -19.57 -16.40 15.62
C PRO A 313 -19.40 -16.45 14.10
N THR A 314 -19.96 -15.47 13.40
CA THR A 314 -19.78 -15.32 11.95
C THR A 314 -18.80 -14.19 11.64
N ILE A 315 -18.06 -14.33 10.53
CA ILE A 315 -17.21 -13.26 9.99
C ILE A 315 -17.87 -12.78 8.70
N ASP A 316 -18.32 -11.54 8.72
CA ASP A 316 -18.85 -10.88 7.54
C ASP A 316 -17.75 -10.06 6.88
N HIS A 317 -17.93 -9.75 5.59
CA HIS A 317 -17.02 -8.90 4.84
C HIS A 317 -17.81 -7.68 4.40
N ASP A 318 -17.35 -6.50 4.82
CA ASP A 318 -17.88 -5.23 4.36
C ASP A 318 -16.98 -4.67 3.26
N MET A 319 -17.57 -4.09 2.22
CA MET A 319 -16.83 -3.51 1.13
C MET A 319 -17.25 -2.06 0.91
N THR A 320 -16.32 -1.16 1.16
CA THR A 320 -16.48 0.27 0.88
C THR A 320 -15.77 0.63 -0.42
N SER A 321 -16.38 1.49 -1.24
CA SER A 321 -15.77 1.97 -2.48
C SER A 321 -15.69 3.50 -2.54
N CYS A 322 -14.65 4.00 -3.20
CA CYS A 322 -14.44 5.42 -3.46
C CYS A 322 -14.04 5.60 -4.92
N LYS A 323 -14.51 6.67 -5.55
CA LYS A 323 -14.21 6.97 -6.95
C LYS A 323 -13.17 8.07 -7.04
N LEU A 324 -12.12 7.83 -7.80
CA LEU A 324 -11.10 8.81 -8.14
C LEU A 324 -11.36 9.38 -9.54
N ARG A 325 -11.01 10.66 -9.72
CA ARG A 325 -11.07 11.36 -11.01
C ARG A 325 -9.67 11.77 -11.43
N PRO A 326 -9.31 11.67 -12.72
CA PRO A 326 -8.02 12.11 -13.18
C PRO A 326 -8.01 13.63 -13.35
N SER A 327 -6.81 14.20 -13.29
CA SER A 327 -6.54 15.63 -13.51
C SER A 327 -5.69 15.83 -14.77
N GLN A 328 -5.85 16.98 -15.40
CA GLN A 328 -5.16 17.31 -16.65
C GLN A 328 -3.87 18.07 -16.39
N ALA A 329 -2.83 17.77 -17.17
CA ALA A 329 -1.62 18.58 -17.25
C ALA A 329 -1.27 18.87 -18.71
N ALA A 330 -0.76 20.07 -18.99
CA ALA A 330 -0.42 20.51 -20.34
C ALA A 330 0.79 21.43 -20.34
N ILE A 331 1.70 21.23 -21.29
CA ILE A 331 2.87 22.07 -21.49
C ILE A 331 3.11 22.28 -22.98
N ALA A 332 3.54 23.46 -23.39
CA ALA A 332 3.84 23.76 -24.80
C ALA A 332 5.25 24.31 -24.94
N ALA A 333 5.92 23.91 -26.02
CA ALA A 333 7.15 24.54 -26.49
C ALA A 333 6.90 25.23 -27.84
N ASP A 334 7.37 26.47 -27.92
CA ASP A 334 7.29 27.28 -29.13
C ASP A 334 8.71 27.57 -29.63
N ALA A 335 8.89 27.54 -30.95
CA ALA A 335 10.07 28.11 -31.60
C ALA A 335 9.68 28.86 -32.88
N THR A 336 10.41 29.94 -33.15
CA THR A 336 10.27 30.65 -34.43
C THR A 336 10.97 29.86 -35.53
N ILE A 337 10.42 29.90 -36.74
CA ILE A 337 11.02 29.22 -37.90
C ILE A 337 12.46 29.69 -38.15
N GLN A 338 12.72 30.99 -37.96
CA GLN A 338 14.05 31.56 -38.11
C GLN A 338 15.05 30.96 -37.12
N ALA A 339 14.67 30.73 -35.86
CA ALA A 339 15.52 30.08 -34.87
C ALA A 339 15.78 28.61 -35.21
N MET A 340 14.75 27.90 -35.72
CA MET A 340 14.92 26.52 -36.19
C MET A 340 15.93 26.42 -37.33
N PHE A 341 15.83 27.30 -38.34
CA PHE A 341 16.78 27.32 -39.46
C PHE A 341 18.18 27.78 -39.04
N ALA A 342 18.29 28.76 -38.15
CA ALA A 342 19.58 29.22 -37.65
C ALA A 342 20.29 28.10 -36.87
N MET A 343 19.59 27.43 -35.94
CA MET A 343 20.15 26.32 -35.16
C MET A 343 20.55 25.13 -36.04
N ASN A 344 19.74 24.79 -37.04
CA ASN A 344 20.06 23.71 -37.97
C ASN A 344 21.26 24.09 -38.85
N ARG A 345 21.29 25.31 -39.39
CA ARG A 345 22.41 25.77 -40.24
C ARG A 345 23.73 25.91 -39.48
N GLU A 346 23.70 26.38 -38.25
CA GLU A 346 24.91 26.71 -37.48
C GLU A 346 25.43 25.51 -36.67
N TYR A 347 24.54 24.72 -36.08
CA TYR A 347 24.91 23.66 -35.14
C TYR A 347 24.45 22.26 -35.59
N ASN A 348 23.71 22.14 -36.70
CA ASN A 348 23.10 20.89 -37.16
C ASN A 348 22.22 20.23 -36.08
N ILE A 349 21.59 21.06 -35.23
CA ILE A 349 20.69 20.61 -34.16
C ILE A 349 19.24 20.76 -34.65
N ASP A 350 18.47 19.67 -34.58
CA ASP A 350 17.03 19.73 -34.76
C ASP A 350 16.36 20.25 -33.47
N LEU A 351 16.05 21.54 -33.48
CA LEU A 351 15.41 22.22 -32.36
C LEU A 351 14.04 21.60 -32.03
N LYS A 352 13.31 21.06 -33.01
CA LYS A 352 12.00 20.44 -32.77
C LYS A 352 12.15 19.17 -31.94
N SER A 353 13.05 18.26 -32.34
CA SER A 353 13.35 17.04 -31.59
C SER A 353 13.87 17.35 -30.17
N MET A 354 14.75 18.35 -30.05
CA MET A 354 15.28 18.79 -28.76
C MET A 354 14.18 19.31 -27.80
N GLN A 355 13.30 20.18 -28.29
CA GLN A 355 12.15 20.67 -27.52
C GLN A 355 11.26 19.53 -27.03
N MET A 356 11.00 18.53 -27.90
CA MET A 356 10.16 17.39 -27.53
C MET A 356 10.79 16.51 -26.45
N SER A 357 12.11 16.28 -26.52
CA SER A 357 12.82 15.56 -25.47
C SER A 357 12.77 16.31 -24.14
N HIS A 358 12.94 17.63 -24.16
CA HIS A 358 12.91 18.45 -22.94
C HIS A 358 11.53 18.49 -22.29
N LEU A 359 10.46 18.68 -23.06
CA LEU A 359 9.10 18.68 -22.51
C LEU A 359 8.77 17.35 -21.82
N ARG A 360 9.18 16.23 -22.40
CA ARG A 360 8.97 14.89 -21.83
C ARG A 360 9.70 14.70 -20.51
N ASN A 361 11.00 15.01 -20.49
CA ASN A 361 11.82 14.86 -19.29
C ASN A 361 11.33 15.79 -18.17
N PHE A 362 10.88 16.99 -18.53
CA PHE A 362 10.30 17.94 -17.58
C PHE A 362 9.00 17.38 -16.97
N LEU A 363 8.08 16.89 -17.79
CA LEU A 363 6.80 16.35 -17.32
C LEU A 363 7.00 15.13 -16.41
N ALA A 364 7.92 14.22 -16.76
CA ALA A 364 8.24 13.07 -15.90
C ALA A 364 8.84 13.50 -14.54
N ASN A 365 9.70 14.52 -14.54
CA ASN A 365 10.25 15.07 -13.30
C ASN A 365 9.18 15.79 -12.47
N GLU A 366 8.31 16.56 -13.12
CA GLU A 366 7.19 17.25 -12.47
C GLU A 366 6.22 16.26 -11.83
N LYS A 367 5.91 15.12 -12.48
CA LYS A 367 5.13 14.04 -11.86
C LYS A 367 5.77 13.53 -10.57
N ALA A 368 7.07 13.19 -10.62
CA ALA A 368 7.79 12.69 -9.44
C ALA A 368 7.80 13.72 -8.30
N VAL A 369 8.05 14.99 -8.62
CA VAL A 369 8.04 16.10 -7.65
C VAL A 369 6.64 16.31 -7.07
N ARG A 370 5.61 16.24 -7.90
CA ARG A 370 4.21 16.40 -7.46
C ARG A 370 3.80 15.29 -6.51
N HIS A 371 4.06 14.03 -6.86
CA HIS A 371 3.78 12.90 -5.96
C HIS A 371 4.42 13.13 -4.60
N LEU A 372 5.71 13.50 -4.58
CA LEU A 372 6.43 13.70 -3.34
C LEU A 372 5.90 14.91 -2.54
N THR A 373 5.52 15.99 -3.21
CA THR A 373 4.94 17.19 -2.58
C THR A 373 3.59 16.86 -1.93
N ASP A 374 2.74 16.10 -2.62
CA ASP A 374 1.44 15.69 -2.09
C ASP A 374 1.60 14.72 -0.89
N ILE A 375 2.55 13.80 -0.97
CA ILE A 375 2.88 12.87 0.13
C ILE A 375 3.40 13.66 1.34
N ASP A 376 4.31 14.60 1.13
CA ASP A 376 4.87 15.43 2.20
C ASP A 376 3.79 16.31 2.86
N PHE A 377 2.88 16.88 2.07
CA PHE A 377 1.75 17.65 2.57
C PHE A 377 0.78 16.79 3.40
N ALA A 378 0.54 15.54 2.98
CA ALA A 378 -0.37 14.63 3.68
C ALA A 378 0.26 13.93 4.90
N CYS A 379 1.57 14.05 5.09
CA CYS A 379 2.26 13.44 6.22
C CYS A 379 1.98 14.22 7.51
N VAL A 380 1.24 13.60 8.44
CA VAL A 380 0.88 14.20 9.73
C VAL A 380 1.74 13.68 10.88
N ASN A 381 2.26 12.46 10.76
CA ASN A 381 2.99 11.81 11.83
C ASN A 381 4.47 12.20 11.79
N GLU A 382 5.00 12.65 12.93
CA GLU A 382 6.38 13.13 13.02
C GLU A 382 7.11 12.49 14.21
N SER A 383 8.40 12.27 14.02
CA SER A 383 9.34 11.86 15.05
C SER A 383 10.65 12.63 14.90
N THR A 384 11.42 12.70 15.98
CA THR A 384 12.68 13.44 15.98
C THR A 384 13.81 12.53 16.44
N PHE A 385 14.94 12.56 15.74
CA PHE A 385 16.17 11.91 16.15
C PHE A 385 17.29 12.93 16.32
N ASN A 386 17.95 12.87 17.46
CA ASN A 386 19.05 13.78 17.77
C ASN A 386 20.40 13.18 17.38
N LEU A 387 21.07 13.84 16.44
CA LEU A 387 22.41 13.49 15.95
C LEU A 387 23.50 13.82 16.98
N TYR A 388 23.20 14.66 17.97
CA TYR A 388 24.16 15.04 19.00
C TYR A 388 24.63 13.81 19.79
N CYS A 389 25.93 13.55 19.75
CA CYS A 389 26.57 12.48 20.50
C CYS A 389 27.11 13.04 21.83
N PRO A 390 26.77 12.47 23.00
CA PRO A 390 27.42 12.80 24.26
C PRO A 390 28.94 12.62 24.16
N ALA A 391 29.71 13.43 24.88
CA ALA A 391 31.18 13.46 24.77
C ALA A 391 31.87 12.12 25.08
N ASP A 392 31.22 11.24 25.84
CA ASP A 392 31.73 9.94 26.25
C ASP A 392 31.24 8.76 25.39
N ALA A 393 30.38 9.02 24.39
CA ALA A 393 29.81 7.99 23.53
C ALA A 393 30.53 7.93 22.16
N ASP A 394 30.67 6.73 21.61
CA ASP A 394 31.15 6.57 20.24
C ASP A 394 30.08 7.04 19.24
N TRP A 395 30.47 7.99 18.40
CA TRP A 395 29.64 8.56 17.34
C TRP A 395 29.02 7.49 16.42
N LYS A 396 29.75 6.39 16.13
CA LYS A 396 29.22 5.33 15.26
C LYS A 396 28.08 4.57 15.93
N LEU A 397 28.26 4.25 17.21
CA LEU A 397 27.29 3.49 18.00
C LEU A 397 26.05 4.33 18.31
N HIS A 398 26.22 5.64 18.55
CA HIS A 398 25.07 6.56 18.70
C HIS A 398 24.22 6.62 17.44
N ARG A 399 24.83 6.64 16.25
CA ARG A 399 24.09 6.62 14.98
C ARG A 399 23.44 5.27 14.69
N GLU A 400 23.89 4.18 15.31
CA GLU A 400 23.16 2.90 15.25
C GLU A 400 21.80 2.98 15.94
N LEU A 401 21.62 3.87 16.93
CA LEU A 401 20.30 4.11 17.56
C LEU A 401 19.26 4.65 16.57
N LEU A 402 19.69 5.24 15.46
CA LEU A 402 18.79 5.61 14.37
C LEU A 402 18.02 4.39 13.85
N ARG A 403 18.63 3.20 13.86
CA ARG A 403 17.95 1.94 13.51
C ARG A 403 16.76 1.68 14.44
N GLN A 404 16.92 1.91 15.75
CA GLN A 404 15.84 1.74 16.71
C GLN A 404 14.69 2.73 16.43
N THR A 405 15.01 3.99 16.16
CA THR A 405 13.99 4.99 15.80
C THR A 405 13.25 4.60 14.52
N LEU A 406 13.95 4.16 13.48
CA LEU A 406 13.33 3.68 12.24
C LEU A 406 12.47 2.42 12.43
N LEU A 407 12.90 1.49 13.30
CA LEU A 407 12.09 0.33 13.66
C LEU A 407 10.81 0.74 14.40
N ASN A 408 10.89 1.70 15.33
CA ASN A 408 9.70 2.24 16.00
C ASN A 408 8.75 2.92 15.01
N ILE A 409 9.29 3.70 14.07
CA ILE A 409 8.49 4.29 12.97
C ILE A 409 7.83 3.18 12.15
N SER A 410 8.56 2.11 11.82
CA SER A 410 8.01 0.96 11.10
C SER A 410 6.86 0.29 11.89
N THR A 411 6.99 0.14 13.20
CA THR A 411 5.91 -0.39 14.05
C THR A 411 4.70 0.55 14.08
N ASN A 412 4.92 1.86 14.18
CA ASN A 412 3.83 2.84 14.16
C ASN A 412 3.06 2.79 12.83
N ILE A 413 3.77 2.74 11.69
CA ILE A 413 3.14 2.59 10.37
C ILE A 413 2.37 1.27 10.30
N LEU A 414 2.94 0.18 10.82
CA LEU A 414 2.27 -1.13 10.84
C LEU A 414 0.99 -1.11 11.69
N GLU A 415 1.00 -0.47 12.86
CA GLU A 415 -0.18 -0.35 13.72
C GLU A 415 -1.28 0.51 13.10
N LEU A 416 -0.92 1.60 12.41
CA LEU A 416 -1.88 2.49 11.77
C LEU A 416 -2.46 1.91 10.47
N THR A 417 -1.62 1.27 9.65
CA THR A 417 -2.03 0.73 8.34
C THR A 417 -2.57 -0.69 8.41
N LYS A 418 -2.19 -1.45 9.46
CA LYS A 418 -2.56 -2.85 9.71
C LYS A 418 -2.09 -3.84 8.64
N THR A 419 -1.29 -3.39 7.67
CA THR A 419 -0.89 -4.19 6.50
C THR A 419 0.62 -4.24 6.33
N VAL A 420 1.32 -3.12 6.47
CA VAL A 420 2.75 -3.00 6.13
C VAL A 420 3.49 -2.07 7.07
N GLY A 421 4.79 -2.36 7.25
CA GLY A 421 5.73 -1.46 7.93
C GLY A 421 6.45 -0.53 6.94
N LEU A 422 7.59 0.01 7.38
CA LEU A 422 8.47 0.86 6.59
C LEU A 422 9.15 0.07 5.46
N ILE A 423 9.08 0.58 4.23
CA ILE A 423 9.73 -0.01 3.05
C ILE A 423 10.88 0.86 2.55
N GLY A 424 10.68 2.16 2.51
CA GLY A 424 11.68 3.09 2.02
C GLY A 424 11.48 4.50 2.57
N MET A 425 12.39 5.37 2.17
CA MET A 425 12.40 6.77 2.61
C MET A 425 12.98 7.71 1.55
N PHE A 426 12.46 8.93 1.55
CA PHE A 426 13.00 10.06 0.81
C PHE A 426 13.70 10.99 1.80
N ALA A 427 14.99 11.23 1.62
CA ALA A 427 15.79 12.06 2.51
C ALA A 427 16.15 13.39 1.82
N GLY A 428 16.05 14.49 2.59
CA GLY A 428 16.64 15.77 2.21
C GLY A 428 18.17 15.69 2.09
N ARG A 429 18.77 16.73 1.50
CA ARG A 429 20.20 16.74 1.15
C ARG A 429 21.14 16.49 2.35
N GLN A 430 20.91 17.16 3.48
CA GLN A 430 21.78 17.02 4.66
C GLN A 430 21.50 15.70 5.38
N ALA A 431 20.23 15.33 5.53
CA ALA A 431 19.84 14.04 6.10
C ALA A 431 20.46 12.87 5.32
N CYS A 432 20.39 12.91 3.98
CA CYS A 432 20.97 11.88 3.13
C CYS A 432 22.51 11.80 3.26
N THR A 433 23.18 12.95 3.44
CA THR A 433 24.63 13.00 3.69
C THR A 433 24.98 12.31 5.02
N VAL A 434 24.18 12.52 6.06
CA VAL A 434 24.34 11.81 7.35
C VAL A 434 24.19 10.31 7.17
N LEU A 435 23.14 9.84 6.47
CA LEU A 435 22.89 8.42 6.21
C LEU A 435 24.05 7.77 5.44
N LYS A 436 24.53 8.41 4.37
CA LYS A 436 25.68 7.93 3.57
C LYS A 436 26.96 7.88 4.37
N SER A 437 27.15 8.79 5.33
CA SER A 437 28.35 8.85 6.17
C SER A 437 28.46 7.72 7.21
N MET A 438 27.40 6.92 7.43
CA MET A 438 27.43 5.79 8.36
C MET A 438 28.39 4.67 7.93
N GLY A 439 28.75 4.62 6.63
CA GLY A 439 29.69 3.65 6.08
C GLY A 439 29.02 2.40 5.51
N PRO A 440 29.79 1.53 4.82
CA PRO A 440 29.27 0.43 4.01
C PRO A 440 28.57 -0.68 4.80
N ASP A 441 28.90 -0.82 6.09
CA ASP A 441 28.26 -1.80 6.98
C ASP A 441 26.79 -1.47 7.23
N PHE A 442 26.42 -0.18 7.14
CA PHE A 442 25.07 0.31 7.40
C PHE A 442 24.39 0.89 6.16
N PHE A 443 25.12 1.46 5.20
CA PHE A 443 24.58 2.03 3.98
C PHE A 443 25.31 1.48 2.76
N GLN A 444 24.58 0.77 1.92
CA GLN A 444 25.09 0.25 0.66
C GLN A 444 24.69 1.19 -0.48
N PRO A 445 25.62 1.94 -1.08
CA PRO A 445 25.29 2.85 -2.16
C PRO A 445 24.85 2.10 -3.42
N ALA A 446 23.96 2.73 -4.20
CA ALA A 446 23.55 2.21 -5.49
C ALA A 446 24.74 2.06 -6.46
N ALA A 447 24.69 1.07 -7.34
CA ALA A 447 25.74 0.84 -8.33
C ALA A 447 25.87 2.06 -9.26
N GLY A 448 27.08 2.62 -9.37
CA GLY A 448 27.33 3.79 -10.22
C GLY A 448 26.70 5.08 -9.70
N TYR A 449 26.41 5.18 -8.40
CA TYR A 449 25.78 6.35 -7.78
C TYR A 449 26.45 7.68 -8.18
N GLN A 450 25.63 8.61 -8.67
CA GLN A 450 26.00 10.00 -8.94
C GLN A 450 24.97 10.92 -8.30
N GLN A 451 25.45 11.95 -7.59
CA GLN A 451 24.57 12.92 -6.98
C GLN A 451 23.99 13.84 -8.06
N THR A 452 22.66 13.87 -8.15
CA THR A 452 21.93 14.74 -9.08
C THR A 452 20.95 15.61 -8.31
N ASN A 453 20.49 16.70 -8.93
CA ASN A 453 19.51 17.58 -8.29
C ASN A 453 18.07 17.06 -8.40
N ASN A 454 17.84 16.03 -9.21
CA ASN A 454 16.54 15.35 -9.30
C ASN A 454 16.42 14.30 -8.20
N ILE A 455 15.20 13.81 -7.98
CA ILE A 455 14.98 12.69 -7.06
C ILE A 455 15.67 11.46 -7.63
N HIS A 456 16.57 10.85 -6.87
CA HIS A 456 17.35 9.71 -7.35
C HIS A 456 17.61 8.68 -6.24
N PHE A 457 17.76 7.43 -6.63
CA PHE A 457 18.03 6.33 -5.72
C PHE A 457 19.48 6.41 -5.20
N ALA A 458 19.65 6.53 -3.88
CA ALA A 458 20.95 6.66 -3.25
C ALA A 458 21.54 5.30 -2.84
N GLY A 459 20.69 4.36 -2.40
CA GLY A 459 21.13 3.05 -1.93
C GLY A 459 20.18 2.41 -0.92
N THR A 460 20.65 1.37 -0.23
CA THR A 460 19.90 0.66 0.80
C THR A 460 20.52 0.88 2.18
N LEU A 461 19.67 1.23 3.16
CA LEU A 461 20.03 1.45 4.55
C LEU A 461 19.69 0.21 5.38
N PHE A 462 20.65 -0.22 6.21
CA PHE A 462 20.64 -1.43 7.02
C PHE A 462 20.31 -2.72 6.24
N GLY A 463 20.50 -2.72 4.92
CA GLY A 463 20.11 -3.83 4.04
C GLY A 463 18.60 -4.07 3.96
N MET A 464 17.77 -3.16 4.50
CA MET A 464 16.32 -3.32 4.61
C MET A 464 15.54 -2.25 3.86
N TRP A 465 15.93 -0.97 4.02
CA TRP A 465 15.14 0.15 3.53
C TRP A 465 15.79 0.85 2.35
N LYS A 466 15.01 1.12 1.30
CA LYS A 466 15.47 1.90 0.15
C LYS A 466 15.53 3.39 0.51
N VAL A 467 16.64 4.05 0.15
CA VAL A 467 16.83 5.49 0.39
C VAL A 467 16.92 6.23 -0.94
N TYR A 468 16.07 7.23 -1.10
CA TYR A 468 16.07 8.17 -2.21
C TYR A 468 16.50 9.53 -1.71
N GLU A 469 17.35 10.22 -2.47
CA GLU A 469 17.71 11.61 -2.17
C GLU A 469 16.77 12.55 -2.93
N ALA A 470 16.07 13.42 -2.21
CA ALA A 470 15.13 14.39 -2.74
C ALA A 470 15.52 15.81 -2.29
N PRO A 471 16.49 16.45 -2.97
CA PRO A 471 17.15 17.65 -2.44
C PRO A 471 16.29 18.93 -2.50
N ILE A 472 15.23 18.95 -3.33
CA ILE A 472 14.42 20.16 -3.57
C ILE A 472 13.08 20.12 -2.81
N VAL A 473 12.47 18.95 -2.68
CA VAL A 473 11.07 18.82 -2.22
C VAL A 473 10.99 18.68 -0.70
N ILE A 474 11.94 18.00 -0.08
CA ILE A 474 11.95 17.70 1.35
C ILE A 474 12.88 18.68 2.08
N GLY A 475 12.52 19.04 3.31
CA GLY A 475 13.38 19.83 4.20
C GLY A 475 14.79 19.22 4.32
N GLU A 476 15.82 20.06 4.43
CA GLU A 476 17.22 19.58 4.32
C GLU A 476 17.58 18.48 5.32
N TRP A 477 17.00 18.54 6.52
CA TRP A 477 17.23 17.63 7.65
C TRP A 477 16.11 16.61 7.85
N ASP A 478 15.15 16.57 6.93
CA ASP A 478 13.96 15.75 7.06
C ASP A 478 14.11 14.46 6.24
N VAL A 479 13.51 13.40 6.77
CA VAL A 479 13.41 12.10 6.11
C VAL A 479 11.94 11.71 6.12
N LEU A 480 11.37 11.56 4.93
CA LEU A 480 10.00 11.13 4.72
C LEU A 480 9.98 9.62 4.51
N CYS A 481 9.54 8.90 5.53
CA CYS A 481 9.38 7.46 5.54
C CYS A 481 8.03 7.06 4.95
N TYR A 482 7.99 5.99 4.15
CA TYR A 482 6.76 5.46 3.57
C TYR A 482 6.64 3.94 3.72
N GLY A 483 5.42 3.50 3.99
CA GLY A 483 4.98 2.12 3.81
C GLY A 483 4.14 1.98 2.54
N ARG A 484 4.07 0.77 1.98
CA ARG A 484 3.18 0.48 0.85
C ARG A 484 2.81 -1.00 0.76
N GLY A 485 1.52 -1.29 0.67
CA GLY A 485 1.00 -2.63 0.45
C GLY A 485 1.26 -3.17 -0.95
N ALA A 486 0.98 -4.47 -1.11
CA ALA A 486 1.04 -5.14 -2.40
C ALA A 486 -0.22 -4.94 -3.25
N SER A 487 -1.30 -4.44 -2.64
CA SER A 487 -2.61 -4.29 -3.27
C SER A 487 -2.94 -2.82 -3.51
N HIS A 488 -3.84 -2.56 -4.46
CA HIS A 488 -4.35 -1.22 -4.76
C HIS A 488 -5.23 -0.65 -3.64
N SER A 489 -5.70 -1.49 -2.70
CA SER A 489 -6.49 -1.07 -1.55
C SER A 489 -5.63 -0.67 -0.35
N ASP A 490 -4.37 -1.11 -0.34
CA ASP A 490 -3.42 -0.94 0.76
C ASP A 490 -2.27 0.00 0.35
N ALA A 491 -2.63 1.13 -0.24
CA ALA A 491 -1.69 2.13 -0.73
C ALA A 491 -1.79 3.43 0.06
N GLY A 492 -0.66 4.13 0.23
CA GLY A 492 -0.63 5.49 0.77
C GLY A 492 -0.97 6.54 -0.29
N TYR A 493 -0.38 6.40 -1.48
CA TYR A 493 -0.60 7.28 -2.63
C TYR A 493 -0.92 6.45 -3.87
N VAL A 494 -1.89 6.91 -4.66
CA VAL A 494 -2.32 6.24 -5.89
C VAL A 494 -2.07 7.15 -7.08
N ALA A 495 -1.40 6.60 -8.10
CA ALA A 495 -1.22 7.27 -9.38
C ALA A 495 -1.59 6.36 -10.53
N GLY A 496 -1.73 6.92 -11.72
CA GLY A 496 -1.96 6.15 -12.93
C GLY A 496 -2.30 7.05 -14.09
N ASP A 497 -1.87 6.71 -15.29
CA ASP A 497 -2.19 7.51 -16.47
C ASP A 497 -3.50 7.00 -17.08
N ALA A 498 -4.51 7.87 -17.15
CA ALA A 498 -5.73 7.61 -17.92
C ALA A 498 -5.43 7.77 -19.41
N ILE A 499 -4.78 8.90 -19.75
CA ILE A 499 -4.22 9.17 -21.06
C ILE A 499 -2.76 9.59 -20.83
N PRO A 500 -1.80 8.79 -21.30
CA PRO A 500 -0.38 9.13 -21.19
C PRO A 500 -0.08 10.39 -22.00
N ALA A 501 1.06 11.03 -21.76
CA ALA A 501 1.40 12.29 -22.40
C ALA A 501 1.40 12.21 -23.94
N THR A 502 0.41 12.83 -24.57
CA THR A 502 0.22 12.89 -26.03
C THR A 502 0.72 14.22 -26.59
N MET A 503 1.36 14.18 -27.76
CA MET A 503 1.83 15.38 -28.46
C MET A 503 0.79 15.86 -29.47
N TYR A 504 0.62 17.17 -29.49
CA TYR A 504 -0.14 17.93 -30.46
C TYR A 504 0.78 18.88 -31.21
N ASN A 505 0.97 18.61 -32.50
CA ASN A 505 1.64 19.54 -33.40
C ASN A 505 0.62 20.57 -33.88
N HIS A 506 0.87 21.85 -33.62
CA HIS A 506 0.02 22.92 -34.12
C HIS A 506 0.50 23.36 -35.50
N PRO A 507 -0.41 23.72 -36.43
CA PRO A 507 -0.03 24.29 -37.72
C PRO A 507 0.69 25.62 -37.51
N ILE A 508 1.64 25.92 -38.39
CA ILE A 508 2.37 27.19 -38.37
C ILE A 508 1.38 28.31 -38.72
N GLY A 509 1.07 29.15 -37.73
CA GLY A 509 0.21 30.31 -37.91
C GLY A 509 0.91 31.49 -38.58
N THR A 510 0.16 32.59 -38.75
CA THR A 510 0.65 33.86 -39.35
C THR A 510 1.84 34.47 -38.64
N ASN A 511 2.07 34.10 -37.37
CA ASN A 511 3.20 34.56 -36.55
C ASN A 511 4.51 33.79 -36.84
N LEU A 512 4.54 32.86 -37.81
CA LEU A 512 5.72 32.07 -38.19
C LEU A 512 6.37 31.33 -37.01
N ARG A 513 5.53 30.84 -36.09
CA ARG A 513 5.92 30.02 -34.94
C ARG A 513 5.39 28.61 -35.11
N SER A 514 6.25 27.64 -34.83
CA SER A 514 5.84 26.25 -34.65
C SER A 514 5.66 25.99 -33.16
N ARG A 515 4.49 25.47 -32.80
CA ARG A 515 4.09 25.15 -31.43
C ARG A 515 3.81 23.67 -31.33
N ASN A 516 4.40 23.00 -30.34
CA ASN A 516 4.05 21.63 -29.99
C ASN A 516 3.57 21.63 -28.53
N THR A 517 2.41 21.03 -28.28
CA THR A 517 1.85 20.88 -26.94
C THR A 517 1.89 19.41 -26.52
N LEU A 518 2.32 19.14 -25.30
CA LEU A 518 2.11 17.87 -24.61
C LEU A 518 0.92 18.03 -23.66
N TRP A 519 0.00 17.08 -23.68
CA TRP A 519 -1.14 17.03 -22.78
C TRP A 519 -1.30 15.62 -22.23
N GLU A 520 -1.70 15.52 -20.97
CA GLU A 520 -1.94 14.25 -20.29
C GLU A 520 -3.13 14.34 -19.36
N LEU A 521 -3.68 13.16 -19.04
CA LEU A 521 -4.74 12.98 -18.08
C LEU A 521 -4.33 11.86 -17.11
N ALA A 522 -4.06 12.22 -15.85
CA ALA A 522 -3.49 11.30 -14.87
C ALA A 522 -4.20 11.38 -13.51
N TYR A 523 -4.31 10.22 -12.86
CA TYR A 523 -4.63 10.07 -11.45
C TYR A 523 -3.37 10.33 -10.62
N GLY A 524 -3.51 11.06 -9.53
CA GLY A 524 -2.41 11.38 -8.62
C GLY A 524 -2.98 12.02 -7.36
N GLU A 525 -3.38 11.19 -6.41
CA GLU A 525 -3.97 11.63 -5.15
C GLU A 525 -3.57 10.70 -4.00
N VAL A 526 -3.57 11.26 -2.79
CA VAL A 526 -3.42 10.48 -1.55
C VAL A 526 -4.61 9.54 -1.43
N HIS A 527 -4.34 8.29 -1.04
CA HIS A 527 -5.37 7.27 -0.99
C HIS A 527 -6.52 7.68 -0.07
N PRO A 528 -7.79 7.61 -0.53
CA PRO A 528 -8.94 8.17 0.19
C PRO A 528 -9.26 7.43 1.49
N PHE A 529 -8.85 6.17 1.61
CA PHE A 529 -9.00 5.38 2.84
C PHE A 529 -7.74 5.48 3.71
N ASP A 530 -7.59 6.61 4.39
CA ASP A 530 -6.53 6.87 5.38
C ASP A 530 -5.10 6.79 4.81
N GLY A 531 -4.88 7.23 3.56
CA GLY A 531 -3.57 7.18 2.89
C GLY A 531 -2.44 7.87 3.66
N ALA A 532 -2.75 8.92 4.42
CA ALA A 532 -1.79 9.64 5.28
C ALA A 532 -1.11 8.74 6.31
N ASN A 533 -1.76 7.66 6.75
CA ASN A 533 -1.22 6.74 7.76
C ASN A 533 -0.02 5.92 7.26
N TYR A 534 0.20 5.86 5.95
CA TYR A 534 1.35 5.20 5.34
C TYR A 534 2.62 6.04 5.39
N PHE A 535 2.53 7.32 5.80
CA PHE A 535 3.64 8.26 5.78
C PHE A 535 4.03 8.68 7.19
N HIS A 536 5.33 8.82 7.42
CA HIS A 536 5.88 9.28 8.68
C HIS A 536 7.13 10.14 8.43
N ARG A 537 7.21 11.31 9.06
CA ARG A 537 8.36 12.19 8.94
C ARG A 537 9.32 11.98 10.11
N LEU A 538 10.60 11.91 9.80
CA LEU A 538 11.68 11.89 10.78
C LEU A 538 12.51 13.16 10.61
N HIS A 539 12.51 14.01 11.63
CA HIS A 539 13.35 15.19 11.72
C HIS A 539 14.69 14.86 12.37
N LEU A 540 15.79 15.11 11.66
CA LEU A 540 17.12 15.01 12.24
C LEU A 540 17.50 16.36 12.84
N VAL A 541 17.76 16.38 14.14
CA VAL A 541 18.19 17.59 14.85
C VAL A 541 19.60 17.40 15.40
N ASP A 542 20.37 18.48 15.50
CA ASP A 542 21.66 18.49 16.17
C ASP A 542 21.63 19.51 17.30
N VAL A 543 21.07 19.10 18.45
CA VAL A 543 20.87 19.98 19.60
C VAL A 543 21.41 19.29 20.85
N ALA A 544 22.29 19.95 21.60
CA ALA A 544 22.74 19.42 22.88
C ALA A 544 21.54 19.32 23.86
N PRO A 545 21.35 18.18 24.55
CA PRO A 545 20.24 18.04 25.49
C PRO A 545 20.36 19.10 26.60
N THR A 546 19.33 19.93 26.75
CA THR A 546 19.23 20.86 27.88
C THR A 546 19.01 20.06 29.15
N LYS A 547 19.91 20.25 30.11
CA LYS A 547 19.86 19.62 31.44
C LYS A 547 18.63 20.01 32.24
#